data_AF-A0A4R6K6U1-F1
#
_entry.id   AF-A0A4R6K6U1-F1
#
_cell.length_a   1.000
_cell.length_b   1.000
_cell.length_c   1.000
_cell.angle_alpha   90.00
_cell.angle_beta   90.00
_cell.angle_gamma   90.00
#
_symmetry.space_group_name_H-M   'P 1'
#
loop_
_entity.id
_entity.type
_entity.pdbx_description
1 polymer ?
#
loop_
_entity_poly.entity_id
_entity_poly.type
_entity_poly.pdbx_seq_one_letter_code
_entity_poly.pdbx_strand_id
1 'polypeptide(L)'
;MCQISFDTLLEIQLEAEDRGYATRWTSVDALRSQVKEEVVVLQSLMREERGGAVRAYRCLLLFSTVDARDVGGIATIDLDPARFESLERLDRDPDVRKALARMFSLALGGISMVSKK
;
A
#
# COMPACT_ATOMS: atom_id res chain seq x y z
N MET A 1 -0.41 9.44 3.10
CA MET A 1 -1.47 8.45 2.88
C MET A 1 -2.29 8.89 1.71
N CYS A 2 -2.51 7.98 0.78
CA CYS A 2 -3.29 8.19 -0.42
C CYS A 2 -4.41 7.16 -0.47
N GLN A 3 -5.52 7.54 -1.10
CA GLN A 3 -6.59 6.63 -1.46
C GLN A 3 -6.46 6.33 -2.94
N ILE A 4 -6.43 5.06 -3.32
CA ILE A 4 -6.36 4.65 -4.72
C ILE A 4 -7.52 3.71 -5.04
N SER A 5 -7.98 3.75 -6.30
CA SER A 5 -8.91 2.74 -6.80
C SER A 5 -8.19 1.41 -7.02
N PHE A 6 -8.98 0.34 -7.13
CA PHE A 6 -8.47 -0.95 -7.55
C PHE A 6 -7.75 -0.88 -8.91
N ASP A 7 -8.32 -0.18 -9.89
CA ASP A 7 -7.70 -0.01 -11.21
C ASP A 7 -6.35 0.70 -11.14
N THR A 8 -6.24 1.75 -10.31
CA THR A 8 -4.94 2.41 -10.07
C THR A 8 -3.94 1.46 -9.42
N LEU A 9 -4.37 0.56 -8.52
CA LEU A 9 -3.49 -0.47 -7.98
C LEU A 9 -3.01 -1.45 -9.07
N LEU A 10 -3.87 -1.81 -10.03
CA LEU A 10 -3.46 -2.65 -11.17
C LEU A 10 -2.42 -1.95 -12.05
N GLU A 11 -2.62 -0.66 -12.35
CA GLU A 11 -1.64 0.14 -13.07
C GLU A 11 -0.29 0.16 -12.34
N ILE A 12 -0.30 0.38 -11.03
CA ILE A 12 0.91 0.40 -10.20
C ILE A 12 1.60 -0.97 -10.22
N GLN A 13 0.86 -2.07 -10.15
CA GLN A 13 1.43 -3.42 -10.23
C GLN A 13 2.14 -3.64 -11.57
N LEU A 14 1.49 -3.27 -12.68
CA LEU A 14 2.06 -3.38 -14.03
C LEU A 14 3.32 -2.52 -14.19
N GLU A 15 3.28 -1.27 -13.71
CA GLU A 15 4.44 -0.37 -13.73
C GLU A 15 5.61 -0.94 -12.92
N ALA A 16 5.31 -1.53 -11.76
CA ALA A 16 6.34 -2.12 -10.92
C ALA A 16 6.96 -3.37 -11.56
N GLU A 17 6.17 -4.21 -12.22
CA GLU A 17 6.66 -5.35 -13.00
C GLU A 17 7.57 -4.90 -14.15
N ASP A 18 7.14 -3.92 -14.95
CA ASP A 18 7.90 -3.38 -16.09
C ASP A 18 9.25 -2.79 -15.65
N ARG A 19 9.27 -2.14 -14.48
CA ARG A 19 10.48 -1.47 -13.94
C ARG A 19 11.35 -2.38 -13.07
N GLY A 20 10.94 -3.62 -12.85
CA GLY A 20 11.61 -4.55 -11.94
C GLY A 20 11.64 -4.06 -10.49
N TYR A 21 10.58 -3.36 -10.07
CA TYR A 21 10.36 -2.90 -8.70
C TYR A 21 9.79 -4.02 -7.83
N ALA A 22 9.96 -3.93 -6.51
CA ALA A 22 9.45 -4.96 -5.63
C ALA A 22 7.92 -4.89 -5.53
N THR A 23 7.27 -6.02 -5.78
CA THR A 23 5.83 -6.20 -5.61
C THR A 23 5.55 -7.44 -4.76
N ARG A 24 4.37 -7.49 -4.16
CA ARG A 24 3.95 -8.70 -3.42
C ARG A 24 3.41 -9.79 -4.34
N TRP A 25 2.77 -9.40 -5.44
CA TRP A 25 2.12 -10.31 -6.38
C TRP A 25 3.01 -10.54 -7.60
N THR A 26 3.03 -11.77 -8.09
CA THR A 26 3.82 -12.16 -9.26
C THR A 26 3.12 -11.86 -10.59
N SER A 27 1.85 -11.46 -10.55
CA SER A 27 1.04 -11.07 -11.70
C SER A 27 -0.20 -10.29 -11.26
N VAL A 28 -0.83 -9.61 -12.22
CA VAL A 28 -2.16 -9.00 -12.06
C VAL A 28 -3.23 -10.02 -11.62
N ASP A 29 -3.18 -11.25 -12.14
CA ASP A 29 -4.15 -12.28 -11.76
C ASP A 29 -3.99 -12.70 -10.29
N ALA A 30 -2.75 -12.81 -9.82
CA ALA A 30 -2.47 -13.11 -8.41
C ALA A 30 -2.91 -11.98 -7.47
N LEU A 31 -2.88 -10.73 -7.94
CA LEU A 31 -3.42 -9.58 -7.22
C LEU A 31 -4.95 -9.67 -7.16
N ARG A 32 -5.61 -9.86 -8.30
CA ARG A 32 -7.08 -10.00 -8.42
C ARG A 32 -7.64 -11.13 -7.56
N SER A 33 -6.89 -12.22 -7.40
CA SER A 33 -7.30 -13.34 -6.57
C SER A 33 -7.17 -13.10 -5.06
N GLN A 34 -6.65 -11.94 -4.62
CA GLN A 34 -6.42 -11.65 -3.20
C GLN A 34 -7.07 -10.35 -2.75
N VAL A 35 -7.17 -9.36 -3.64
CA VAL A 35 -7.62 -8.01 -3.32
C VAL A 35 -9.03 -7.80 -3.89
N LYS A 36 -9.98 -7.38 -3.06
CA LYS A 36 -11.31 -6.98 -3.55
C LYS A 36 -11.21 -5.74 -4.44
N GLU A 37 -12.11 -5.65 -5.42
CA GLU A 37 -12.24 -4.50 -6.31
C GLU A 37 -12.88 -3.29 -5.61
N GLU A 38 -12.18 -2.77 -4.60
CA GLU A 38 -12.59 -1.67 -3.75
C GLU A 38 -11.46 -0.64 -3.64
N VAL A 39 -11.69 0.38 -2.81
CA VAL A 39 -10.66 1.34 -2.45
C VAL A 39 -9.53 0.66 -1.67
N VAL A 40 -8.29 1.03 -2.01
CA VAL A 40 -7.08 0.62 -1.31
C VAL A 40 -6.41 1.83 -0.69
N VAL A 41 -5.93 1.68 0.55
CA VAL A 41 -5.19 2.73 1.25
C VAL A 41 -3.70 2.49 1.09
N LEU A 42 -2.98 3.52 0.68
CA LEU A 42 -1.54 3.48 0.42
C LEU A 42 -0.80 4.45 1.34
N GLN A 43 0.28 3.98 1.97
CA GLN A 43 1.13 4.79 2.84
C GLN A 43 2.61 4.59 2.49
N SER A 44 3.37 5.67 2.30
CA SER A 44 4.82 5.57 2.12
C SER A 44 5.48 5.03 3.39
N LEU A 45 6.35 4.02 3.23
CA LEU A 45 7.15 3.44 4.30
C LEU A 45 8.60 3.94 4.26
N MET A 46 9.25 3.83 3.11
CA MET A 46 10.64 4.26 2.93
C MET A 46 10.89 4.76 1.50
N ARG A 47 11.96 5.53 1.35
CA ARG A 47 12.50 5.95 0.06
C ARG A 47 13.68 5.06 -0.27
N GLU A 48 13.66 4.45 -1.43
CA GLU A 48 14.83 3.78 -1.97
C GLU A 48 15.66 4.81 -2.74
N GLU A 49 16.89 5.03 -2.32
CA GLU A 49 17.81 5.99 -2.94
C GLU A 49 18.97 5.27 -3.63
N ARG A 50 19.35 5.75 -4.81
CA ARG A 50 20.54 5.28 -5.53
C ARG A 50 21.26 6.47 -6.13
N GLY A 51 22.50 6.71 -5.69
CA GLY A 51 23.28 7.86 -6.16
C GLY A 51 22.71 9.23 -5.76
N GLY A 52 21.98 9.31 -4.63
CA GLY A 52 21.38 10.54 -4.13
C GLY A 52 20.04 10.93 -4.76
N ALA A 53 19.53 10.14 -5.72
CA ALA A 53 18.19 10.29 -6.27
C ALA A 53 17.25 9.21 -5.70
N VAL A 54 16.00 9.59 -5.44
CA VAL A 54 14.94 8.64 -5.08
C VAL A 54 14.62 7.80 -6.32
N ARG A 55 14.87 6.50 -6.24
CA ARG A 55 14.56 5.52 -7.29
C ARG A 55 13.12 5.05 -7.19
N ALA A 56 12.67 4.73 -5.98
CA ALA A 56 11.33 4.23 -5.72
C ALA A 56 10.85 4.63 -4.32
N TYR A 57 9.54 4.74 -4.16
CA TYR A 57 8.89 4.79 -2.85
C TYR A 57 8.38 3.41 -2.51
N ARG A 58 8.91 2.79 -1.45
CA ARG A 58 8.28 1.60 -0.88
C ARG A 58 7.06 2.03 -0.08
N CYS A 59 5.92 1.47 -0.44
CA CYS A 59 4.64 1.77 0.16
C CYS A 59 4.04 0.53 0.82
N LEU A 60 3.25 0.76 1.86
CA LEU A 60 2.34 -0.21 2.45
C LEU A 60 0.95 -0.01 1.86
N LEU A 61 0.33 -1.12 1.47
CA LEU A 61 -1.05 -1.21 1.05
C LEU A 61 -1.88 -1.80 2.17
N LEU A 62 -3.07 -1.24 2.41
CA LEU A 62 -4.13 -1.84 3.21
C LEU A 62 -5.36 -2.01 2.34
N PHE A 63 -5.86 -3.24 2.24
CA PHE A 63 -6.94 -3.60 1.33
C PHE A 63 -7.87 -4.67 1.92
N SER A 64 -9.09 -4.76 1.43
CA SER A 64 -10.02 -5.85 1.75
C SER A 64 -9.64 -7.12 0.98
N THR A 65 -9.57 -8.27 1.66
CA THR A 65 -9.30 -9.56 0.99
C THR A 65 -10.55 -10.16 0.35
N VAL A 66 -10.41 -10.90 -0.76
CA VAL A 66 -11.56 -11.51 -1.46
C VAL A 66 -12.26 -12.60 -0.64
N ASP A 67 -11.50 -13.41 0.11
CA ASP A 67 -12.01 -14.63 0.76
C ASP A 67 -12.75 -14.39 2.09
N ALA A 68 -12.70 -13.18 2.64
CA ALA A 68 -13.29 -12.90 3.94
C ALA A 68 -13.95 -11.51 3.96
N ARG A 69 -15.19 -11.46 4.49
CA ARG A 69 -16.04 -10.26 4.45
C ARG A 69 -15.37 -9.06 5.12
N ASP A 70 -14.74 -9.29 6.27
CA ASP A 70 -14.23 -8.23 7.16
C ASP A 70 -12.73 -8.40 7.50
N VAL A 71 -11.95 -9.04 6.61
CA VAL A 71 -10.51 -9.23 6.82
C VAL A 71 -9.72 -8.37 5.83
N GLY A 72 -8.88 -7.52 6.38
CA GLY A 72 -7.91 -6.73 5.63
C GLY A 72 -6.58 -7.47 5.45
N GLY A 73 -5.91 -7.18 4.33
CA GLY A 73 -4.53 -7.58 4.05
C GLY A 73 -3.60 -6.38 4.06
N ILE A 74 -2.33 -6.63 4.39
CA ILE A 74 -1.23 -5.66 4.24
C ILE A 74 -0.18 -6.24 3.32
N ALA A 75 0.28 -5.44 2.36
CA ALA A 75 1.34 -5.79 1.44
C ALA A 75 2.28 -4.60 1.21
N THR A 76 3.49 -4.87 0.74
CA THR A 76 4.41 -3.84 0.25
C THR A 76 4.42 -3.78 -1.27
N ILE A 77 4.56 -2.58 -1.82
CA ILE A 77 4.78 -2.36 -3.23
C ILE A 77 5.68 -1.14 -3.42
N ASP A 78 6.55 -1.19 -4.40
CA ASP A 78 7.45 -0.08 -4.75
C ASP A 78 6.84 0.72 -5.91
N LEU A 79 6.77 2.05 -5.76
CA LEU A 79 6.21 2.98 -6.73
C LEU A 79 7.28 3.87 -7.34
N ASP A 80 7.08 4.25 -8.60
CA ASP A 80 7.81 5.36 -9.21
C ASP A 80 7.53 6.68 -8.47
N PRO A 81 8.55 7.55 -8.27
CA PRO A 81 8.38 8.85 -7.61
C PRO A 81 7.28 9.73 -8.21
N ALA A 82 7.22 9.85 -9.54
CA ALA A 82 6.22 10.67 -10.20
C ALA A 82 4.81 10.07 -10.03
N ARG A 83 4.69 8.74 -10.11
CA ARG A 83 3.42 8.05 -9.80
C ARG A 83 2.99 8.35 -8.38
N PHE A 84 3.87 8.21 -7.39
CA PHE A 84 3.55 8.48 -5.99
C PHE A 84 3.13 9.94 -5.74
N GLU A 85 3.83 10.91 -6.33
CA GLU A 85 3.53 12.34 -6.20
C GLU A 85 2.20 12.74 -6.84
N SER A 86 1.75 12.02 -7.87
CA SER A 86 0.46 12.25 -8.54
C SER A 86 -0.76 11.81 -7.72
N LEU A 87 -0.57 10.95 -6.71
CA LEU A 87 -1.68 10.39 -5.95
C LEU A 87 -2.32 11.42 -5.01
N GLU A 88 -3.65 11.38 -4.93
CA GLU A 88 -4.38 12.25 -4.02
C GLU A 88 -4.13 11.88 -2.55
N ARG A 89 -3.65 12.87 -1.78
CA ARG A 89 -3.35 12.71 -0.36
C ARG A 89 -4.57 12.93 0.53
N LEU A 90 -4.85 11.95 1.38
CA LEU A 90 -5.83 12.05 2.47
C LEU A 90 -5.26 12.75 3.72
N ASP A 91 -3.97 12.59 3.99
CA ASP A 91 -3.33 12.97 5.26
C ASP A 91 -2.69 14.37 5.23
N ARG A 92 -3.42 15.34 4.67
CA ARG A 92 -2.96 16.75 4.61
C ARG A 92 -2.87 17.36 6.01
N ASP A 93 -3.78 16.99 6.90
CA ASP A 93 -3.75 17.37 8.30
C ASP A 93 -2.64 16.63 9.07
N PRO A 94 -1.78 17.34 9.83
CA PRO A 94 -0.66 16.74 10.56
C PRO A 94 -1.07 15.72 11.64
N ASP A 95 -2.17 15.95 12.35
CA ASP A 95 -2.64 15.08 13.42
C ASP A 95 -3.24 13.80 12.85
N VAL A 96 -4.03 13.92 11.77
CA VAL A 96 -4.52 12.78 10.98
C VAL A 96 -3.35 11.93 10.47
N ARG A 97 -2.33 12.57 9.90
CA ARG A 97 -1.12 11.88 9.43
C ARG A 97 -0.44 11.10 10.54
N LYS A 98 -0.27 11.71 11.72
CA LYS A 98 0.39 11.08 12.88
C LYS A 98 -0.41 9.88 13.39
N ALA A 99 -1.74 10.00 13.48
CA ALA A 99 -2.61 8.91 13.90
C ALA A 99 -2.54 7.72 12.93
N LEU A 100 -2.64 7.99 11.63
CA LEU A 100 -2.60 6.95 10.59
C LEU A 100 -1.24 6.25 10.51
N ALA A 101 -0.14 7.01 10.58
CA ALA A 101 1.20 6.43 10.62
C ALA A 101 1.36 5.46 11.80
N ARG A 102 0.81 5.81 12.98
CA ARG A 102 0.79 4.93 14.15
C ARG A 102 -0.05 3.67 13.91
N MET A 103 -1.23 3.79 13.30
CA MET A 103 -2.09 2.65 12.97
C MET A 103 -1.39 1.65 12.04
N PHE A 104 -0.76 2.12 10.97
CA PHE A 104 -0.01 1.26 10.04
C PHE A 104 1.19 0.60 10.71
N SER A 105 1.92 1.34 11.56
CA SER A 105 3.04 0.78 12.32
C SER A 105 2.60 -0.37 13.23
N LEU A 106 1.46 -0.23 13.91
CA LEU A 106 0.87 -1.31 14.73
C LEU A 106 0.41 -2.48 13.86
N ALA A 107 -0.26 -2.20 12.73
CA ALA A 107 -0.80 -3.23 11.86
C ALA A 107 0.31 -4.08 11.21
N LEU A 108 1.44 -3.47 10.86
CA LEU A 108 2.62 -4.17 10.33
C LEU A 108 3.23 -5.13 11.36
N GLY A 109 3.16 -4.80 12.66
CA GLY A 109 3.55 -5.70 13.75
C GLY A 109 2.56 -6.86 13.99
N GLY A 110 1.43 -6.87 13.28
CA GLY A 110 0.34 -7.83 13.45
C GLY A 110 -0.73 -7.30 14.43
N ILE A 111 -1.99 -7.49 14.06
CA ILE A 111 -3.14 -7.19 14.93
C ILE A 111 -3.63 -8.50 15.53
N SER A 112 -3.59 -8.60 16.85
CA SER A 112 -4.18 -9.72 17.60
C SER A 112 -5.41 -9.25 18.37
N MET A 113 -6.49 -10.02 18.32
CA MET A 113 -7.63 -9.80 19.18
C MET A 113 -7.23 -10.09 20.63
N VAL A 114 -7.41 -9.11 21.51
CA VAL A 114 -7.24 -9.34 22.95
C VAL A 114 -8.47 -10.10 23.44
N SER A 115 -8.28 -11.34 23.89
CA SER A 115 -9.34 -12.13 24.51
C SER A 115 -9.82 -11.44 25.79
N LYS A 116 -11.14 -11.53 26.07
CA LYS A 116 -11.67 -11.12 27.38
C LYS A 116 -10.98 -11.92 28.49
N LYS A 117 -10.61 -11.24 29.57
CA LYS A 117 -10.19 -11.91 30.80
C LYS A 117 -11.40 -12.51 31.52
#